data_AF-A0ABD1N1T2-F1
#
_entry.id   AF-A0ABD1N1T2-F1
#
_cell.length_a   1.000
_cell.length_b   1.000
_cell.length_c   1.000
_cell.angle_alpha   90.00
_cell.angle_beta   90.00
_cell.angle_gamma   90.00
#
_symmetry.space_group_name_H-M   'P 1'
#
loop_
_entity.id
_entity.type
_entity.pdbx_description
1 polymer ?
#
loop_
_entity_poly.entity_id
_entity_poly.type
_entity_poly.pdbx_seq_one_letter_code
_entity_poly.pdbx_strand_id
1 'polypeptide(L)'
;MIPKSYPLASAAPLLCAGITIYSPMVRFKMNQHGKSLGVIGLGGLGHMAVKFGKAFGLNVTVFSTSISKKEEALSLLGADQFVVSSNQEEMTALAKSLDSIVDTASGDHPFDPYMSLLKTWCFGHSWFP
;
A
#
# COMPACT_ATOMS: atom_id res chain seq x y z
N MET A 1 -25.06 -5.57 -5.94
CA MET A 1 -25.87 -4.34 -5.81
C MET A 1 -25.04 -3.27 -5.14
N ILE A 2 -25.15 -2.01 -5.58
CA ILE A 2 -24.47 -0.84 -4.98
C ILE A 2 -25.38 -0.27 -3.88
N PRO A 3 -24.87 0.08 -2.67
CA PRO A 3 -25.67 0.70 -1.61
C PRO A 3 -26.34 2.00 -2.09
N LYS A 4 -27.63 2.19 -1.75
CA LYS A 4 -28.43 3.36 -2.22
C LYS A 4 -27.84 4.71 -1.81
N SER A 5 -27.12 4.77 -0.69
CA SER A 5 -26.48 5.98 -0.16
C SER A 5 -25.13 6.28 -0.80
N TYR A 6 -24.60 5.41 -1.65
CA TYR A 6 -23.26 5.57 -2.21
C TYR A 6 -23.31 6.23 -3.61
N PRO A 7 -22.53 7.31 -3.86
CA PRO A 7 -22.50 7.96 -5.17
C PRO A 7 -22.07 7.01 -6.28
N LEU A 8 -22.89 6.86 -7.33
CA LEU A 8 -22.66 5.90 -8.41
C LEU A 8 -21.34 6.14 -9.15
N ALA A 9 -20.97 7.40 -9.38
CA ALA A 9 -19.72 7.76 -10.04
C ALA A 9 -18.49 7.27 -9.26
N SER A 10 -18.55 7.32 -7.92
CA SER A 10 -17.49 6.82 -7.04
C SER A 10 -17.47 5.30 -6.93
N ALA A 11 -18.57 4.62 -7.28
CA ALA A 11 -18.68 3.17 -7.18
C ALA A 11 -17.94 2.44 -8.30
N ALA A 12 -17.88 3.05 -9.49
CA ALA A 12 -17.27 2.41 -10.66
C ALA A 12 -15.80 2.00 -10.44
N PRO A 13 -14.91 2.84 -9.88
CA PRO A 13 -13.55 2.43 -9.56
C PRO A 13 -13.44 1.29 -8.54
N LEU A 14 -14.42 1.13 -7.65
CA LEU A 14 -14.42 0.05 -6.65
C LEU A 14 -14.58 -1.33 -7.28
N LEU A 15 -15.29 -1.42 -8.40
CA LEU A 15 -15.60 -2.68 -9.07
C LEU A 15 -14.41 -3.29 -9.83
N CYS A 16 -13.35 -2.51 -10.07
CA CYS A 16 -12.12 -3.00 -10.70
C CYS A 16 -10.93 -2.73 -9.78
N ALA A 17 -10.46 -1.48 -9.72
CA ALA A 17 -9.30 -1.14 -8.89
C ALA A 17 -9.54 -1.45 -7.41
N GLY A 18 -10.74 -1.17 -6.91
CA GLY A 18 -11.06 -1.44 -5.51
C GLY A 18 -10.97 -2.92 -5.15
N ILE A 19 -11.66 -3.79 -5.88
CA ILE A 19 -11.67 -5.22 -5.58
C ILE A 19 -10.30 -5.88 -5.80
N THR A 20 -9.53 -5.42 -6.80
CA THR A 20 -8.15 -5.88 -7.06
C THR A 20 -7.23 -5.65 -5.88
N ILE A 21 -7.42 -4.55 -5.14
CA ILE A 21 -6.65 -4.25 -3.93
C ILE A 21 -7.24 -4.92 -2.70
N TYR A 22 -8.56 -4.83 -2.52
CA TYR A 22 -9.24 -5.31 -1.31
C TYR A 22 -9.10 -6.84 -1.15
N SER A 23 -9.27 -7.60 -2.23
CA SER A 23 -9.23 -9.06 -2.22
C SER A 23 -7.92 -9.63 -1.65
N PRO A 24 -6.71 -9.27 -2.16
CA PRO A 24 -5.46 -9.75 -1.59
C PRO A 24 -5.24 -9.23 -0.16
N MET A 25 -5.59 -7.98 0.14
CA MET A 25 -5.41 -7.43 1.50
C MET A 25 -6.16 -8.24 2.57
N VAL A 26 -7.39 -8.67 2.27
CA VAL A 26 -8.16 -9.51 3.19
C VAL A 26 -7.66 -10.96 3.17
N ARG A 27 -7.42 -11.53 1.98
CA ARG A 27 -7.01 -12.94 1.83
C ARG A 27 -5.68 -13.24 2.52
N PHE A 28 -4.73 -12.31 2.46
CA PHE A 28 -3.42 -12.43 3.08
C PHE A 28 -3.32 -11.77 4.46
N LYS A 29 -4.47 -11.36 5.05
CA LYS A 29 -4.54 -10.76 6.40
C LYS A 29 -3.64 -9.52 6.57
N MET A 30 -3.53 -8.72 5.53
CA MET A 30 -2.78 -7.45 5.53
C MET A 30 -3.55 -6.33 6.25
N ASN A 31 -4.84 -6.52 6.50
CA ASN A 31 -5.76 -5.54 7.08
C ASN A 31 -5.75 -5.48 8.62
N GLN A 32 -4.69 -5.95 9.28
CA GLN A 32 -4.60 -5.93 10.74
C GLN A 32 -4.17 -4.54 11.22
N HIS A 33 -5.01 -3.89 12.02
CA HIS A 33 -4.78 -2.55 12.56
C HIS A 33 -3.38 -2.40 13.18
N GLY A 34 -2.73 -1.25 12.92
CA GLY A 34 -1.40 -0.92 13.42
C GLY A 34 -0.24 -1.54 12.63
N LYS A 35 -0.51 -2.42 11.66
CA LYS A 35 0.53 -2.91 10.75
C LYS A 35 0.94 -1.86 9.72
N SER A 36 2.12 -2.06 9.17
CA SER A 36 2.74 -1.19 8.18
C SER A 36 2.54 -1.73 6.76
N LEU A 37 2.10 -0.87 5.85
CA LEU A 37 1.81 -1.17 4.46
C LEU A 37 2.64 -0.26 3.55
N GLY A 38 3.45 -0.86 2.68
CA GLY A 38 4.04 -0.17 1.54
C GLY A 38 3.13 -0.18 0.33
N VAL A 39 3.01 0.94 -0.37
CA VAL A 39 2.29 1.04 -1.66
C VAL A 39 3.27 1.55 -2.71
N ILE A 40 3.59 0.74 -3.71
CA ILE A 40 4.47 1.14 -4.81
C ILE A 40 3.61 1.68 -5.96
N GLY A 41 3.90 2.90 -6.38
CA GLY A 41 3.15 3.60 -7.42
C GLY A 41 1.88 4.27 -6.89
N LEU A 42 1.60 5.48 -7.39
CA LEU A 42 0.43 6.26 -7.00
C LEU A 42 -0.44 6.59 -8.23
N GLY A 43 -1.08 5.54 -8.75
CA GLY A 43 -2.11 5.62 -9.80
C GLY A 43 -3.48 5.18 -9.28
N GLY A 44 -4.38 4.73 -10.17
CA GLY A 44 -5.74 4.31 -9.78
C GLY A 44 -5.79 3.19 -8.74
N LEU A 45 -4.93 2.17 -8.89
CA LEU A 45 -4.79 1.08 -7.91
C LEU A 45 -4.12 1.57 -6.61
N GLY A 46 -3.02 2.32 -6.72
CA GLY A 46 -2.30 2.88 -5.57
C GLY A 46 -3.19 3.77 -4.69
N HIS A 47 -4.06 4.59 -5.29
CA HIS A 47 -5.05 5.38 -4.54
C HIS A 47 -5.99 4.50 -3.72
N MET A 48 -6.45 3.38 -4.29
CA MET A 48 -7.30 2.44 -3.57
C MET A 48 -6.54 1.73 -2.46
N ALA A 49 -5.27 1.37 -2.68
CA ALA A 49 -4.40 0.77 -1.66
C ALA A 49 -4.20 1.69 -0.45
N VAL A 50 -3.94 2.98 -0.68
CA VAL A 50 -3.83 3.95 0.42
C VAL A 50 -5.16 4.10 1.15
N LYS A 51 -6.27 4.30 0.43
CA LYS A 51 -7.60 4.47 1.05
C LYS A 51 -8.02 3.26 1.89
N PHE A 52 -7.84 2.04 1.39
CA PHE A 52 -8.13 0.84 2.18
C PHE A 52 -7.16 0.67 3.35
N GLY A 53 -5.86 0.91 3.14
CA GLY A 53 -4.87 0.84 4.21
C GLY A 53 -5.21 1.77 5.37
N LYS A 54 -5.56 3.03 5.08
CA LYS A 54 -6.02 3.99 6.11
C LYS A 54 -7.34 3.57 6.75
N ALA A 55 -8.30 3.07 5.96
CA ALA A 55 -9.57 2.58 6.51
C ALA A 55 -9.41 1.36 7.44
N PHE A 56 -8.39 0.53 7.22
CA PHE A 56 -8.02 -0.57 8.12
C PHE A 56 -7.15 -0.15 9.32
N GLY A 57 -6.77 1.13 9.40
CA GLY A 57 -5.90 1.65 10.45
C GLY A 57 -4.45 1.18 10.32
N LEU A 58 -3.96 1.04 9.08
CA LEU A 58 -2.57 0.75 8.79
C LEU A 58 -1.73 2.04 8.75
N ASN A 59 -0.43 1.87 9.01
CA ASN A 59 0.58 2.88 8.74
C ASN A 59 1.03 2.72 7.27
N VAL A 60 0.65 3.66 6.42
CA VAL A 60 0.81 3.57 4.97
C VAL A 60 2.00 4.42 4.51
N THR A 61 2.97 3.78 3.89
CA THR A 61 4.11 4.42 3.20
C THR A 61 3.94 4.29 1.70
N VAL A 62 3.92 5.42 0.99
CA VAL A 62 3.87 5.45 -0.48
C VAL A 62 5.28 5.56 -1.06
N PHE A 63 5.59 4.71 -2.04
CA PHE A 63 6.82 4.75 -2.82
C PHE A 63 6.52 5.22 -4.24
N SER A 64 7.27 6.22 -4.71
CA SER A 64 7.12 6.78 -6.05
C SER A 64 8.47 7.24 -6.60
N THR A 65 8.63 7.21 -7.91
CA THR A 65 9.79 7.81 -8.58
C THR A 65 9.66 9.32 -8.74
N SER A 66 8.44 9.86 -8.67
CA SER A 66 8.17 11.29 -8.87
C SER A 66 7.77 11.97 -7.56
N ILE A 67 8.57 12.94 -7.13
CA ILE A 67 8.30 13.79 -5.96
C ILE A 67 6.98 14.58 -6.08
N SER A 68 6.51 14.82 -7.31
CA SER A 68 5.24 15.53 -7.58
C SER A 68 4.02 14.87 -6.93
N LYS A 69 4.12 13.56 -6.62
CA LYS A 69 3.06 12.78 -5.98
C LYS A 69 3.00 12.89 -4.46
N LYS A 70 3.96 13.60 -3.84
CA LYS A 70 4.08 13.69 -2.38
C LYS A 70 2.88 14.38 -1.72
N GLU A 71 2.46 15.52 -2.27
CA GLU A 71 1.32 16.27 -1.71
C GLU A 71 0.01 15.49 -1.84
N GLU A 72 -0.21 14.84 -2.99
CA GLU A 72 -1.36 13.96 -3.20
C GLU A 72 -1.37 12.78 -2.21
N ALA A 73 -0.23 12.13 -2.01
CA ALA A 73 -0.10 11.01 -1.07
C ALA A 73 -0.40 11.42 0.37
N LEU A 74 0.26 12.48 0.86
CA LEU A 74 0.22 12.87 2.27
C LEU A 74 -1.06 13.65 2.61
N SER A 75 -1.38 14.68 1.82
CA SER A 75 -2.45 15.63 2.16
C SER A 75 -3.83 15.18 1.68
N LEU A 76 -3.91 14.60 0.47
CA LEU A 76 -5.20 14.23 -0.12
C LEU A 76 -5.63 12.80 0.23
N LEU A 77 -4.69 11.86 0.25
CA LEU A 77 -4.96 10.45 0.53
C LEU A 77 -4.69 10.05 1.98
N GLY A 78 -3.95 10.86 2.74
CA GLY A 78 -3.67 10.63 4.15
C GLY A 78 -2.65 9.51 4.41
N ALA A 79 -1.74 9.26 3.48
CA ALA A 79 -0.59 8.39 3.75
C ALA A 79 0.27 8.98 4.88
N ASP A 80 0.87 8.12 5.69
CA ASP A 80 1.68 8.53 6.84
C ASP A 80 3.10 8.93 6.41
N GLN A 81 3.59 8.31 5.33
CA GLN A 81 4.92 8.57 4.79
C GLN A 81 4.93 8.52 3.26
N PHE A 82 5.86 9.25 2.67
CA PHE A 82 6.13 9.24 1.23
C PHE A 82 7.65 9.16 1.02
N VAL A 83 8.07 8.22 0.19
CA VAL A 83 9.48 7.95 -0.11
C VAL A 83 9.72 8.01 -1.61
N VAL A 84 10.76 8.73 -1.99
CA VAL A 84 11.23 8.70 -3.38
C VAL A 84 12.08 7.44 -3.55
N SER A 85 11.66 6.52 -4.41
CA SER A 85 12.30 5.19 -4.52
C SER A 85 13.75 5.21 -5.01
N SER A 86 14.19 6.31 -5.65
CA SER A 86 15.59 6.53 -6.03
C SER A 86 16.45 7.12 -4.90
N ASN A 87 15.85 7.53 -3.78
CA ASN A 87 16.59 8.00 -2.61
C ASN A 87 17.03 6.79 -1.75
N GLN A 88 18.29 6.41 -1.90
CA GLN A 88 18.88 5.26 -1.21
C GLN A 88 18.86 5.41 0.32
N GLU A 89 19.01 6.63 0.84
CA GLU A 89 19.03 6.89 2.29
C GLU A 89 17.65 6.64 2.91
N GLU A 90 16.59 7.17 2.29
CA GLU A 90 15.21 6.96 2.73
C GLU A 90 14.81 5.47 2.64
N MET A 91 15.19 4.79 1.55
CA MET A 91 14.94 3.36 1.38
C MET A 91 15.66 2.54 2.47
N THR A 92 16.92 2.86 2.77
CA THR A 92 17.70 2.15 3.79
C THR A 92 17.14 2.36 5.19
N ALA A 93 16.63 3.56 5.50
CA ALA A 93 15.99 3.87 6.79
C ALA A 93 14.73 3.02 7.05
N LEU A 94 14.09 2.50 5.99
CA LEU A 94 12.90 1.65 6.07
C LEU A 94 13.21 0.15 5.96
N ALA A 95 14.47 -0.25 5.98
CA ALA A 95 14.84 -1.67 5.94
C ALA A 95 14.12 -2.46 7.05
N LYS A 96 13.49 -3.59 6.68
CA LYS A 96 12.72 -4.46 7.57
C LYS A 96 11.65 -3.75 8.41
N SER A 97 11.07 -2.67 7.90
CA SER A 97 10.04 -1.89 8.61
C SER A 97 8.61 -2.26 8.23
N LEU A 98 8.40 -2.85 7.04
CA LEU A 98 7.07 -3.07 6.46
C LEU A 98 6.55 -4.50 6.70
N ASP A 99 5.29 -4.63 7.09
CA ASP A 99 4.62 -5.92 7.24
C ASP A 99 4.13 -6.48 5.89
N SER A 100 3.79 -5.59 4.96
CA SER A 100 3.31 -5.97 3.63
C SER A 100 3.56 -4.86 2.61
N ILE A 101 3.65 -5.24 1.34
CA ILE A 101 3.78 -4.30 0.21
C ILE A 101 2.73 -4.65 -0.83
N VAL A 102 2.09 -3.63 -1.40
CA VAL A 102 1.25 -3.74 -2.59
C VAL A 102 1.94 -2.97 -3.71
N ASP A 103 2.33 -3.70 -4.74
CA ASP A 103 2.90 -3.11 -5.94
C ASP A 103 1.80 -2.81 -6.97
N THR A 104 1.70 -1.54 -7.35
CA THR A 104 0.74 -1.03 -8.34
C THR A 104 1.42 -0.26 -9.46
N ALA A 105 2.75 -0.24 -9.50
CA ALA A 105 3.48 0.45 -10.54
C ALA A 105 3.22 -0.19 -11.89
N SER A 106 2.95 0.64 -12.90
CA SER A 106 2.79 0.21 -14.28
C SER A 106 4.14 0.36 -14.99
N GLY A 107 4.71 -0.75 -15.44
CA GLY A 107 6.01 -0.79 -16.12
C GLY A 107 7.11 -1.48 -15.30
N ASP A 108 8.21 -1.80 -15.99
CA ASP A 108 9.33 -2.50 -15.39
C ASP A 108 10.05 -1.63 -14.36
N HIS A 109 10.30 -2.23 -13.20
CA HIS A 109 11.05 -1.60 -12.13
C HIS A 109 11.72 -2.68 -11.27
N PRO A 110 12.87 -2.36 -10.62
CA PRO A 110 13.57 -3.33 -9.80
C PRO A 110 12.77 -3.64 -8.53
N PHE A 111 12.57 -4.94 -8.28
CA PHE A 111 11.81 -5.42 -7.12
C PHE A 111 12.69 -5.64 -5.88
N ASP A 112 13.96 -5.98 -6.08
CA ASP A 112 14.91 -6.31 -5.00
C ASP A 112 15.02 -5.24 -3.90
N PRO A 113 15.05 -3.93 -4.21
CA PRO A 113 15.12 -2.90 -3.16
C PRO A 113 13.93 -2.96 -2.20
N TYR A 114 12.72 -3.26 -2.71
CA TYR A 114 11.50 -3.34 -1.91
C TYR A 114 11.45 -4.59 -1.04
N MET A 115 12.08 -5.69 -1.46
CA MET A 115 12.22 -6.90 -0.63
C MET A 115 13.01 -6.66 0.65
N SER A 116 14.00 -5.77 0.61
CA SER A 116 14.76 -5.40 1.81
C SER A 116 13.95 -4.64 2.86
N LEU A 117 12.82 -4.04 2.46
CA LEU A 117 11.94 -3.27 3.33
C LEU A 117 10.98 -4.16 4.13
N LEU A 118 10.71 -5.37 3.64
CA LEU A 118 9.82 -6.30 4.31
C LEU A 118 10.46 -6.87 5.57
N LYS A 119 9.67 -6.96 6.64
CA LYS A 119 10.03 -7.70 7.85
C LYS A 119 10.26 -9.16 7.49
N THR A 120 11.41 -9.69 7.88
CA THR A 120 11.66 -11.14 7.82
C THR A 120 10.89 -11.82 8.95
N TRP A 121 10.03 -12.77 8.61
CA TRP A 121 9.33 -13.60 9.59
C TRP A 121 10.33 -14.34 10.49
N CYS A 122 10.48 -13.90 11.74
CA CYS A 122 11.10 -14.71 12.78
C CYS A 122 10.00 -15.60 13.36
N PHE A 123 10.07 -16.89 13.05
CA PHE A 123 9.09 -17.90 13.43
C PHE A 123 8.99 -18.02 14.96
N GLY A 124 7.97 -17.37 15.54
CA GLY A 124 7.42 -17.71 16.86
C GLY A 124 6.08 -18.42 16.68
N HIS A 125 6.11 -19.73 16.44
CA HIS A 125 5.11 -20.69 16.94
C HIS A 125 3.61 -20.60 16.55
N SER A 126 3.21 -20.38 15.29
CA SER A 126 1.79 -20.65 14.93
C SER A 126 1.44 -20.86 13.45
N TRP A 127 2.37 -21.28 12.59
CA TRP A 127 2.08 -21.46 11.16
C TRP A 127 2.46 -22.84 10.62
N PHE A 128 2.16 -23.88 11.38
CA PHE A 128 1.90 -25.20 10.85
C PHE A 128 0.75 -25.77 11.69
N PRO A 129 -0.41 -26.15 11.10
CA PRO A 129 -1.33 -27.04 11.80
C PRO A 129 -0.65 -28.39 12.10
#